data_AF-A0ABD5UZ34-F1
#
_entry.id   AF-A0ABD5UZ34-F1
#
_cell.length_a   1.000
_cell.length_b   1.000
_cell.length_c   1.000
_cell.angle_alpha   90.00
_cell.angle_beta   90.00
_cell.angle_gamma   90.00
#
_symmetry.space_group_name_H-M   'P 1'
#
loop_
_entity.id
_entity.type
_entity.pdbx_description
1 polymer ?
#
loop_
_entity_poly.entity_id
_entity_poly.type
_entity_poly.pdbx_seq_one_letter_code
_entity_poly.pdbx_strand_id
1 'polypeptide(L)'
;MATEFDPEKFEDKYANYFTELQRAYKNAFEYMNERYDSELIHGIDQQVLNESEPFYEDGEFVVELPENPRDRLQGVLVDDEKFDETLGIYVSRIESELHRVFGVEQPEN
;
A
#
# COMPACT_ATOMS: atom_id res chain seq x y z
N MET A 1 25.17 3.53 -2.11
CA MET A 1 24.91 2.42 -3.05
C MET A 1 23.47 2.03 -2.79
N ALA A 2 22.58 2.27 -3.75
CA ALA A 2 21.24 1.71 -3.65
C ALA A 2 21.41 0.19 -3.66
N THR A 3 20.79 -0.51 -2.72
CA THR A 3 20.54 -1.93 -2.87
C THR A 3 19.76 -2.08 -4.17
N GLU A 4 20.35 -2.72 -5.17
CA GLU A 4 19.64 -3.02 -6.41
C GLU A 4 18.46 -3.92 -6.02
N PHE A 5 17.24 -3.50 -6.38
CA PHE A 5 16.05 -4.29 -6.13
C PHE A 5 16.18 -5.63 -6.86
N ASP A 6 15.91 -6.71 -6.13
CA ASP A 6 16.02 -8.07 -6.64
C ASP A 6 14.64 -8.74 -6.50
N PRO A 7 13.93 -8.98 -7.62
CA PRO A 7 12.62 -9.61 -7.61
C PRO A 7 12.61 -10.98 -6.90
N GLU A 8 13.67 -11.78 -7.03
CA GLU A 8 13.75 -13.10 -6.39
C GLU A 8 13.83 -12.96 -4.86
N LYS A 9 14.50 -11.91 -4.35
CA LYS A 9 14.52 -11.63 -2.91
C LYS A 9 13.19 -11.08 -2.38
N PHE A 10 12.31 -10.59 -3.26
CA PHE A 10 11.00 -10.10 -2.86
C PHE A 10 10.04 -11.25 -2.49
N GLU A 11 10.32 -12.49 -2.91
CA GLU A 11 9.60 -13.68 -2.40
C GLU A 11 9.76 -13.82 -0.87
N ASP A 12 10.92 -13.45 -0.33
CA ASP A 12 11.19 -13.34 1.11
C ASP A 12 11.38 -11.86 1.52
N LYS A 13 10.43 -11.01 1.08
CA LYS A 13 10.44 -9.55 1.29
C LYS A 13 10.57 -9.13 2.76
N TYR A 14 10.02 -9.90 3.70
CA TYR A 14 10.12 -9.57 5.12
C TYR A 14 11.50 -9.86 5.71
N ALA A 15 12.27 -10.80 5.15
CA ALA A 15 13.67 -10.99 5.54
C ALA A 15 14.60 -9.99 4.86
N ASN A 16 14.34 -9.66 3.58
CA ASN A 16 15.28 -8.89 2.76
C ASN A 16 14.99 -7.38 2.72
N TYR A 17 13.73 -6.97 2.86
CA TYR A 17 13.25 -5.63 2.51
C TYR A 17 12.26 -5.02 3.52
N PHE A 18 12.23 -5.52 4.75
CA PHE A 18 11.27 -5.06 5.76
C PHE A 18 11.33 -3.55 6.01
N THR A 19 12.53 -2.96 6.03
CA THR A 19 12.70 -1.52 6.30
C THR A 19 12.14 -0.67 5.15
N GLU A 20 12.36 -1.12 3.92
CA GLU A 20 11.87 -0.51 2.69
C GLU A 20 10.35 -0.59 2.61
N LEU A 21 9.76 -1.75 2.91
CA LEU A 21 8.30 -1.92 3.00
C LEU A 21 7.69 -0.97 4.03
N GLN A 22 8.24 -0.95 5.25
CA GLN A 22 7.78 -0.04 6.31
C GLN A 22 7.83 1.42 5.84
N ARG A 23 8.89 1.80 5.13
CA ARG A 23 9.04 3.15 4.60
C ARG A 23 8.01 3.48 3.52
N ALA A 24 7.75 2.58 2.58
CA ALA A 24 6.76 2.79 1.52
C ALA A 24 5.35 2.98 2.10
N TYR A 25 4.92 2.09 2.99
CA TYR A 25 3.62 2.19 3.67
C TYR A 25 3.51 3.46 4.51
N LYS A 26 4.56 3.81 5.27
CA LYS A 26 4.59 5.05 6.06
C LYS A 26 4.46 6.30 5.19
N ASN A 27 5.16 6.36 4.05
CA ASN A 27 5.06 7.49 3.13
C ASN A 27 3.67 7.61 2.49
N ALA A 28 3.04 6.48 2.17
CA ALA A 28 1.69 6.44 1.64
C ALA A 28 0.68 6.92 2.70
N PHE A 29 0.78 6.43 3.94
CA PHE A 29 -0.02 6.87 5.06
C PHE A 29 0.08 8.37 5.28
N GLU A 30 1.30 8.92 5.36
CA GLU A 30 1.52 10.36 5.55
C GLU A 30 0.88 11.17 4.43
N TYR A 31 1.06 10.74 3.17
CA TYR A 31 0.44 11.41 2.02
C TYR A 31 -1.09 11.43 2.09
N MET A 32 -1.70 10.29 2.43
CA MET A 32 -3.15 10.14 2.50
C MET A 32 -3.73 10.91 3.69
N ASN A 33 -3.10 10.81 4.86
CA ASN A 33 -3.56 11.44 6.08
C ASN A 33 -3.51 12.99 6.01
N GLU A 34 -2.64 13.56 5.18
CA GLU A 34 -2.61 15.00 4.91
C GLU A 34 -3.76 15.50 4.00
N ARG A 35 -4.34 14.62 3.17
CA ARG A 35 -5.23 14.99 2.05
C ARG A 35 -6.67 14.55 2.24
N TYR A 36 -6.88 13.47 2.99
CA TYR A 36 -8.17 12.85 3.19
C TYR A 36 -8.56 12.90 4.67
N ASP A 37 -9.78 12.46 4.96
CA ASP A 37 -10.28 12.39 6.32
C ASP A 37 -9.42 11.44 7.17
N SER A 38 -8.80 11.96 8.24
CA SER A 38 -7.86 11.19 9.05
C SER A 38 -8.50 9.98 9.74
N GLU A 39 -9.79 10.07 10.13
CA GLU A 39 -10.48 8.95 10.77
C GLU A 39 -10.67 7.81 9.76
N LEU A 40 -11.05 8.15 8.52
CA LEU A 40 -11.12 7.18 7.43
C LEU A 40 -9.76 6.57 7.09
N ILE A 41 -8.70 7.39 6.97
CA ILE A 41 -7.35 6.90 6.65
C ILE A 41 -6.81 5.98 7.74
N HIS A 42 -6.96 6.35 9.01
CA HIS A 42 -6.57 5.47 10.12
C HIS A 42 -7.39 4.17 10.15
N GLY A 43 -8.69 4.23 9.85
CA GLY A 43 -9.54 3.04 9.76
C GLY A 43 -9.10 2.09 8.66
N ILE A 44 -8.86 2.60 7.44
CA ILE A 44 -8.35 1.81 6.32
C ILE A 44 -6.97 1.22 6.66
N ASP A 45 -6.06 2.03 7.19
CA ASP A 45 -4.70 1.61 7.53
C ASP A 45 -4.68 0.45 8.53
N GLN A 46 -5.44 0.59 9.63
CA GLN A 46 -5.37 -0.33 10.75
C GLN A 46 -6.24 -1.58 10.58
N GLN A 47 -7.32 -1.50 9.79
CA GLN A 47 -8.33 -2.57 9.72
C GLN A 47 -8.34 -3.27 8.36
N VAL A 48 -7.86 -2.62 7.29
CA VAL A 48 -7.84 -3.19 5.94
C VAL A 48 -6.40 -3.48 5.51
N LEU A 49 -5.54 -2.46 5.54
CA LEU A 49 -4.19 -2.56 4.99
C LEU A 49 -3.23 -3.37 5.89
N ASN A 50 -3.54 -3.55 7.17
CA ASN A 50 -2.81 -4.46 8.05
C ASN A 50 -2.90 -5.94 7.62
N GLU A 51 -3.92 -6.31 6.84
CA GLU A 51 -4.10 -7.63 6.23
C GLU A 51 -3.71 -7.64 4.74
N SER A 52 -3.27 -6.50 4.19
CA SER A 52 -2.81 -6.41 2.80
C SER A 52 -1.42 -7.01 2.62
N GLU A 53 -1.12 -7.46 1.41
CA GLU A 53 0.19 -8.00 1.07
C GLU A 53 0.71 -7.47 -0.27
N PRO A 54 1.93 -6.89 -0.33
CA PRO A 54 2.52 -6.47 -1.59
C PRO A 54 3.20 -7.63 -2.31
N PHE A 55 3.01 -7.68 -3.63
CA PHE A 55 3.64 -8.59 -4.58
C PHE A 55 4.38 -7.79 -5.64
N TYR A 56 5.32 -8.46 -6.31
CA TYR A 56 6.00 -7.90 -7.46
C TYR A 56 5.93 -8.90 -8.61
N GLU A 57 5.18 -8.54 -9.66
CA GLU A 57 4.92 -9.41 -10.81
C GLU A 57 4.99 -8.57 -12.09
N ASP A 58 5.56 -9.14 -13.16
CA ASP A 58 5.66 -8.51 -14.49
C ASP A 58 6.23 -7.07 -14.53
N GLY A 59 7.01 -6.68 -13.52
CA GLY A 59 7.60 -5.34 -13.43
C GLY A 59 6.83 -4.36 -12.54
N GLU A 60 5.72 -4.79 -11.96
CA GLU A 60 4.81 -3.95 -11.17
C GLU A 60 4.70 -4.42 -9.73
N PHE A 61 4.58 -3.46 -8.81
CA PHE A 61 4.11 -3.75 -7.46
C PHE A 61 2.58 -3.77 -7.43
N VAL A 62 2.01 -4.86 -6.90
CA VAL A 62 0.57 -5.02 -6.70
C VAL A 62 0.31 -5.24 -5.22
N VAL A 63 -0.65 -4.53 -4.64
CA VAL A 63 -1.08 -4.77 -3.25
C VAL A 63 -2.37 -5.56 -3.23
N GLU A 64 -2.30 -6.82 -2.79
CA GLU A 64 -3.49 -7.61 -2.55
C GLU A 64 -4.19 -7.17 -1.27
N LEU A 65 -5.51 -7.03 -1.36
CA LEU A 65 -6.37 -6.64 -0.26
C LEU A 65 -7.05 -7.86 0.37
N PRO A 66 -7.46 -7.78 1.65
CA PRO A 66 -8.27 -8.84 2.24
C PRO A 66 -9.60 -9.02 1.52
N GLU A 67 -10.19 -10.22 1.61
CA GLU A 67 -11.54 -10.45 1.13
C GLU A 67 -12.55 -9.51 1.84
N ASN A 68 -13.41 -8.89 1.05
CA ASN A 68 -14.41 -7.90 1.47
C ASN A 68 -13.80 -6.77 2.34
N PRO A 69 -12.94 -5.90 1.77
CA PRO A 69 -12.27 -4.82 2.51
C PRO A 69 -13.24 -3.93 3.29
N ARG A 70 -14.41 -3.66 2.72
CA ARG A 70 -15.46 -2.83 3.30
C ARG A 70 -15.99 -3.39 4.62
N ASP A 71 -16.08 -4.71 4.75
CA ASP A 71 -16.58 -5.39 5.96
C ASP A 71 -15.56 -5.32 7.11
N ARG A 72 -14.29 -5.09 6.79
CA ARG A 72 -13.23 -4.91 7.79
C ARG A 72 -13.31 -3.55 8.46
N LEU A 73 -13.77 -2.52 7.76
CA LEU A 73 -13.86 -1.17 8.30
C LEU A 73 -15.03 -1.03 9.28
N GLN A 74 -14.70 -1.01 10.57
CA GLN A 74 -15.62 -0.83 11.68
C GLN A 74 -15.40 0.52 12.37
N GLY A 75 -16.50 1.11 12.87
CA GLY A 75 -16.47 2.34 13.66
C GLY A 75 -16.39 3.64 12.86
N VAL A 76 -16.08 3.59 11.56
CA VAL A 76 -16.05 4.76 10.67
C VAL A 76 -17.33 4.81 9.83
N LEU A 77 -18.03 5.94 9.88
CA LEU A 77 -19.23 6.18 9.06
C LEU A 77 -18.84 6.77 7.71
N VAL A 78 -18.78 5.94 6.68
CA VAL A 78 -18.50 6.31 5.30
C VAL A 78 -19.40 5.50 4.36
N ASP A 79 -19.83 6.11 3.25
CA ASP A 79 -20.51 5.41 2.18
C ASP A 79 -19.54 4.52 1.39
N ASP A 80 -20.06 3.48 0.75
CA ASP A 80 -19.25 2.46 0.09
C ASP A 80 -18.47 3.04 -1.10
N GLU A 81 -19.06 3.95 -1.86
CA GLU A 81 -18.42 4.61 -3.01
C GLU A 81 -17.19 5.40 -2.57
N LYS A 82 -17.32 6.25 -1.55
CA LYS A 82 -16.20 7.02 -1.00
C LYS A 82 -15.13 6.12 -0.37
N PHE A 83 -15.52 5.03 0.28
CA PHE A 83 -14.59 4.05 0.82
C PHE A 83 -13.76 3.41 -0.29
N ASP A 84 -14.41 2.87 -1.32
CA ASP A 84 -13.75 2.19 -2.44
C ASP A 84 -12.84 3.15 -3.22
N GLU A 85 -13.28 4.38 -3.48
CA GLU A 85 -12.45 5.41 -4.11
C GLU A 85 -11.21 5.72 -3.27
N THR A 86 -11.39 5.96 -1.96
CA THR A 86 -10.28 6.31 -1.06
C THR A 86 -9.29 5.15 -0.93
N LEU A 87 -9.80 3.92 -0.80
CA LEU A 87 -8.99 2.71 -0.72
C LEU A 87 -8.19 2.48 -2.01
N GLY A 88 -8.82 2.64 -3.18
CA GLY A 88 -8.15 2.50 -4.47
C GLY A 88 -7.02 3.52 -4.65
N ILE A 89 -7.24 4.76 -4.24
CA ILE A 89 -6.20 5.80 -4.23
C ILE A 89 -5.09 5.43 -3.24
N TYR A 90 -5.43 4.92 -2.07
CA TYR A 90 -4.44 4.52 -1.06
C TYR A 90 -3.57 3.36 -1.58
N VAL A 91 -4.17 2.32 -2.17
CA VAL A 91 -3.44 1.21 -2.79
C VAL A 91 -2.50 1.69 -3.88
N SER A 92 -3.02 2.49 -4.84
CA SER A 92 -2.21 3.07 -5.92
C SER A 92 -1.03 3.89 -5.38
N ARG A 93 -1.25 4.57 -4.24
CA ARG A 93 -0.22 5.35 -3.57
C ARG A 93 0.86 4.47 -2.93
N ILE A 94 0.49 3.34 -2.34
CA ILE A 94 1.44 2.36 -1.78
C ILE A 94 2.29 1.78 -2.90
N GLU A 95 1.69 1.33 -4.01
CA GLU A 95 2.39 0.79 -5.17
C GLU A 95 3.40 1.79 -5.75
N SER A 96 2.97 3.05 -5.90
CA SER A 96 3.85 4.13 -6.33
C SER A 96 5.02 4.40 -5.37
N GLU A 97 4.78 4.32 -4.06
CA GLU A 97 5.85 4.46 -3.06
C GLU A 97 6.77 3.23 -3.00
N LEU A 98 6.28 2.01 -3.29
CA LEU A 98 7.11 0.82 -3.44
C LEU A 98 8.10 1.00 -4.60
N HIS A 99 7.62 1.38 -5.80
CA HIS A 99 8.47 1.72 -6.94
C HIS A 99 9.54 2.75 -6.57
N ARG A 100 9.13 3.84 -5.91
CA ARG A 100 10.03 4.92 -5.52
C ARG A 100 11.07 4.50 -4.47
N VAL A 101 10.68 3.72 -3.46
CA VAL A 101 11.57 3.29 -2.38
C VAL A 101 12.58 2.26 -2.90
N PHE A 102 12.14 1.34 -3.75
CA PHE A 102 13.00 0.32 -4.36
C PHE A 102 13.77 0.81 -5.59
N GLY A 103 13.43 2.00 -6.12
CA GLY A 103 14.08 2.56 -7.30
C GLY A 103 13.75 1.80 -8.59
N VAL A 104 12.59 1.15 -8.63
CA VAL A 104 12.09 0.41 -9.80
C VAL A 104 11.24 1.36 -10.62
N GLU A 105 11.47 1.42 -11.93
CA GLU A 105 10.65 2.22 -12.84
C GLU A 105 9.21 1.70 -12.83
N GLN A 106 8.26 2.61 -12.70
CA GLN A 106 6.85 2.27 -12.86
C GLN A 106 6.58 2.14 -14.36
N PRO A 107 5.94 1.06 -14.83
CA PRO A 107 5.61 0.94 -16.24
C PRO A 107 4.69 2.08 -16.66
N GLU A 108 4.96 2.60 -17.86
CA GLU A 108 4.11 3.61 -18.48
C GLU A 108 2.79 2.94 -18.89
N ASN A 109 1.72 3.17 -18.12
CA ASN A 109 0.35 2.83 -18.47
C ASN A 109 -0.16 3.62 -19.68
#